data_AF-A0A023RF12-F1
#
_entry.id   AF-A0A023RF12-F1
#
_cell.length_a   1.000
_cell.length_b   1.000
_cell.length_c   1.000
_cell.angle_alpha   90.00
_cell.angle_beta   90.00
_cell.angle_gamma   90.00
#
_symmetry.space_group_name_H-M   'P 1'
#
loop_
_entity.id
_entity.type
_entity.pdbx_description
1 polymer ?
#
loop_
_entity_poly.entity_id
_entity_poly.type
_entity_poly.pdbx_seq_one_letter_code
_entity_poly.pdbx_strand_id
1 'polypeptide(L)'
;FSDGFISGDAAECSINLQLVGEACFTNPLIVAITEWAAANGDEITPTVFLSIETDELRHMANGYQTVVSIANDEAASKYLNTDLNNAFWTQQKYFTPVLGML
;
A
#
# COMPACT_ATOMS: atom_id res chain seq x y z
N PHE A 1 4.92 0.35 11.92
CA PHE A 1 4.22 0.03 10.66
C PHE A 1 2.81 0.60 10.70
N SER A 2 1.95 0.13 11.62
CA SER A 2 0.55 0.57 11.72
C SER A 2 0.34 2.07 11.95
N ASP A 3 1.21 2.73 12.71
CA ASP A 3 1.05 4.15 13.04
C ASP A 3 1.08 5.06 11.80
N GLY A 4 1.84 4.70 10.77
CA GLY A 4 1.94 5.48 9.52
C GLY A 4 0.66 5.53 8.71
N PHE A 5 -0.35 4.72 9.03
CA PHE A 5 -1.66 4.73 8.38
C PHE A 5 -2.66 5.67 9.05
N ILE A 6 -2.37 6.14 10.27
CA ILE A 6 -3.36 6.85 11.09
C ILE A 6 -2.81 8.05 11.87
N SER A 7 -1.49 8.20 11.96
CA SER A 7 -0.83 9.25 12.75
C SER A 7 -0.07 10.21 11.85
N GLY A 8 -0.71 11.33 11.49
CA GLY A 8 -0.13 12.35 10.60
C GLY A 8 -1.22 13.19 9.95
N ASP A 9 -0.85 13.94 8.91
CA ASP A 9 -1.83 14.54 8.01
C ASP A 9 -2.64 13.43 7.33
N ALA A 10 -3.95 13.64 7.10
CA ALA A 10 -4.79 12.64 6.45
C ALA A 10 -4.31 12.32 5.02
N ALA A 11 -3.77 13.31 4.29
CA ALA A 11 -3.17 13.09 2.97
C ALA A 11 -1.89 12.26 3.09
N GLU A 12 -1.02 12.54 4.05
CA GLU A 12 0.19 11.75 4.33
C GLU A 12 -0.16 10.29 4.68
N CYS A 13 -1.17 10.09 5.52
CA CYS A 13 -1.68 8.77 5.89
C CYS A 13 -2.27 8.02 4.68
N SER A 14 -3.06 8.71 3.83
CA SER A 14 -3.61 8.16 2.60
C SER A 14 -2.52 7.77 1.60
N ILE A 15 -1.47 8.58 1.47
CA ILE A 15 -0.32 8.25 0.63
C ILE A 15 0.43 7.03 1.17
N ASN A 16 0.67 6.96 2.49
CA ASN A 16 1.27 5.79 3.13
C ASN A 16 0.45 4.52 2.92
N LEU A 17 -0.87 4.59 3.12
CA LEU A 17 -1.76 3.44 3.01
C LEU A 17 -2.02 3.07 1.55
N GLN A 18 -2.66 3.94 0.79
CA GLN A 18 -3.25 3.58 -0.50
C GLN A 18 -2.27 3.73 -1.66
N LEU A 19 -1.51 4.82 -1.68
CA LEU A 19 -0.64 5.14 -2.80
C LEU A 19 0.69 4.38 -2.77
N VAL A 20 1.18 4.03 -1.58
CA VAL A 20 2.41 3.26 -1.39
C VAL A 20 2.13 1.87 -0.81
N GLY A 21 1.53 1.77 0.37
CA GLY A 21 1.30 0.49 1.05
C GLY A 21 0.55 -0.51 0.16
N GLU A 22 -0.64 -0.15 -0.29
CA GLU A 22 -1.50 -1.02 -1.09
C GLU A 22 -1.01 -1.15 -2.53
N ALA A 23 -0.84 -0.03 -3.24
CA ALA A 23 -0.50 -0.04 -4.66
C ALA A 23 0.92 -0.57 -4.95
N CYS A 24 1.89 -0.38 -4.05
CA CYS A 24 3.26 -0.85 -4.26
C CYS A 24 3.57 -2.19 -3.59
N PHE A 25 2.95 -2.49 -2.43
CA PHE A 25 3.28 -3.68 -1.64
C PHE A 25 2.11 -4.65 -1.51
N THR A 26 1.01 -4.27 -0.86
CA THR A 26 -0.07 -5.22 -0.47
C THR A 26 -0.69 -5.91 -1.67
N ASN A 27 -1.09 -5.17 -2.71
CA ASN A 27 -1.79 -5.75 -3.86
C ASN A 27 -0.97 -6.86 -4.56
N PRO A 28 0.30 -6.62 -4.98
CA PRO A 28 1.12 -7.70 -5.52
C PRO A 28 1.52 -8.75 -4.47
N LEU A 29 1.72 -8.36 -3.20
CA LEU A 29 2.12 -9.28 -2.15
C LEU A 29 1.04 -10.33 -1.85
N ILE A 30 -0.24 -9.95 -1.84
CA ILE A 30 -1.34 -10.87 -1.59
C ILE A 30 -1.30 -12.02 -2.61
N VAL A 31 -1.16 -11.70 -3.89
CA VAL A 31 -1.04 -12.70 -4.96
C VAL A 31 0.22 -13.56 -4.77
N ALA A 32 1.37 -12.94 -4.55
CA ALA A 32 2.64 -13.66 -4.36
C ALA A 32 2.61 -14.64 -3.17
N ILE A 33 1.94 -14.27 -2.07
CA ILE A 33 1.73 -15.17 -0.93
C ILE A 33 0.86 -16.36 -1.33
N THR A 34 -0.18 -16.16 -2.16
CA THR A 34 -1.01 -17.29 -2.63
C THR A 34 -0.21 -18.27 -3.48
N GLU A 35 0.70 -17.78 -4.32
CA GLU A 35 1.59 -18.60 -5.15
C GLU A 35 2.54 -19.43 -4.28
N TRP A 36 3.18 -18.80 -3.29
CA TRP A 36 4.04 -19.48 -2.32
C TRP A 36 3.28 -20.49 -1.45
N ALA A 37 2.09 -20.14 -0.98
CA ALA A 37 1.26 -21.00 -0.17
C ALA A 37 0.87 -22.28 -0.93
N ALA A 38 0.34 -22.14 -2.15
CA ALA A 38 -0.02 -23.28 -2.99
C ALA A 38 1.20 -24.16 -3.31
N ALA A 39 2.35 -23.57 -3.61
CA ALA A 39 3.60 -24.30 -3.84
C ALA A 39 4.06 -25.13 -2.62
N ASN A 40 3.64 -24.76 -1.41
CA ASN A 40 3.95 -25.46 -0.16
C ASN A 40 2.77 -26.27 0.40
N GLY A 41 1.71 -26.47 -0.40
CA GLY A 41 0.56 -27.30 -0.04
C GLY A 41 -0.49 -26.63 0.86
N ASP A 42 -0.44 -25.30 1.01
CA ASP A 42 -1.47 -24.52 1.69
C ASP A 42 -2.48 -23.94 0.69
N GLU A 43 -3.68 -24.52 0.70
CA GLU A 43 -4.83 -24.06 -0.10
C GLU A 43 -5.79 -23.14 0.68
N ILE A 44 -5.58 -23.00 1.99
CA ILE A 44 -6.39 -22.10 2.84
C ILE A 44 -6.04 -20.65 2.50
N THR A 45 -4.74 -20.35 2.41
CA THR A 45 -4.30 -18.99 2.09
C THR A 45 -4.80 -18.51 0.72
N PRO A 46 -4.64 -19.24 -0.40
CA PRO A 46 -5.23 -18.85 -1.68
C PRO A 46 -6.74 -18.61 -1.63
N THR A 47 -7.49 -19.48 -0.94
CA THR A 47 -8.95 -19.35 -0.80
C THR A 47 -9.35 -17.99 -0.20
N VAL A 48 -8.63 -17.54 0.82
CA VAL A 48 -8.93 -16.28 1.51
C VAL A 48 -8.33 -15.08 0.78
N PHE A 49 -7.05 -15.16 0.43
CA PHE A 49 -6.29 -14.02 -0.09
C PHE A 49 -6.72 -13.62 -1.49
N LEU A 50 -7.10 -14.57 -2.34
CA LEU A 50 -7.68 -14.24 -3.65
C LEU A 50 -9.06 -13.58 -3.52
N SER A 51 -9.80 -13.83 -2.44
CA SER A 51 -11.03 -13.06 -2.17
C SER A 51 -10.70 -11.62 -1.75
N ILE A 52 -9.67 -11.41 -0.93
CA ILE A 52 -9.24 -10.08 -0.48
C ILE A 52 -8.73 -9.25 -1.67
N GLU A 53 -7.93 -9.84 -2.56
CA GLU A 53 -7.34 -9.14 -3.72
C GLU A 53 -8.39 -8.48 -4.60
N THR A 54 -9.58 -9.10 -4.75
CA THR A 54 -10.66 -8.52 -5.58
C THR A 54 -11.16 -7.16 -5.09
N ASP A 55 -10.85 -6.78 -3.85
CA ASP A 55 -11.24 -5.51 -3.26
C ASP A 55 -10.17 -4.41 -3.40
N GLU A 56 -8.90 -4.78 -3.59
CA GLU A 56 -7.75 -3.86 -3.49
C GLU A 56 -7.75 -2.78 -4.58
N LEU A 57 -8.29 -3.06 -5.77
CA LEU A 57 -8.42 -2.05 -6.82
C LEU A 57 -9.28 -0.85 -6.40
N ARG A 58 -10.27 -1.06 -5.51
CA ARG A 58 -11.09 0.04 -5.00
C ARG A 58 -10.31 0.90 -4.00
N HIS A 59 -9.42 0.29 -3.21
CA HIS A 59 -8.57 1.02 -2.26
C HIS A 59 -7.49 1.84 -2.99
N MET A 60 -6.87 1.24 -4.03
CA MET A 60 -5.95 1.94 -4.92
C MET A 60 -6.62 3.13 -5.62
N ALA A 61 -7.88 2.98 -6.06
CA ALA A 61 -8.64 4.07 -6.63
C ALA A 61 -8.90 5.21 -5.63
N ASN A 62 -9.08 4.91 -4.34
CA ASN A 62 -9.17 5.94 -3.31
C ASN A 62 -7.87 6.72 -3.18
N GLY A 63 -6.71 6.06 -3.15
CA GLY A 63 -5.40 6.74 -3.14
C GLY A 63 -5.19 7.64 -4.36
N TYR A 64 -5.62 7.19 -5.53
CA TYR A 64 -5.62 8.01 -6.74
C TYR A 64 -6.52 9.26 -6.58
N GLN A 65 -7.75 9.08 -6.06
CA GLN A 65 -8.68 10.19 -5.86
C GLN A 65 -8.23 11.16 -4.77
N THR A 66 -7.48 10.72 -3.75
CA THR A 66 -6.83 11.63 -2.80
C THR A 66 -5.95 12.64 -3.56
N VAL A 67 -5.07 12.15 -4.44
CA VAL A 67 -4.18 13.02 -5.23
C VAL A 67 -4.98 13.94 -6.15
N VAL A 68 -5.99 13.42 -6.85
CA VAL A 68 -6.86 14.23 -7.73
C VAL A 68 -7.56 15.34 -6.95
N SER A 69 -8.05 15.05 -5.74
CA SER A 69 -8.80 16.01 -4.92
C SER A 69 -7.98 17.21 -4.47
N ILE A 70 -6.67 17.03 -4.28
CA ILE A 70 -5.75 18.08 -3.82
C ILE A 70 -4.87 18.67 -4.95
N ALA A 71 -4.94 18.12 -6.16
CA ALA A 71 -4.01 18.46 -7.25
C ALA A 71 -4.02 19.94 -7.65
N ASN A 72 -5.14 20.63 -7.45
CA ASN A 72 -5.27 22.06 -7.75
C ASN A 72 -5.06 22.98 -6.53
N ASP A 73 -4.74 22.42 -5.36
CA ASP A 73 -4.34 23.18 -4.18
C ASP A 73 -2.86 23.59 -4.32
N GLU A 74 -2.54 24.86 -4.08
CA GLU A 74 -1.17 25.36 -4.06
C GLU A 74 -0.28 24.60 -3.06
N ALA A 75 -0.86 24.09 -1.97
CA ALA A 75 -0.15 23.29 -0.97
C ALA A 75 0.41 21.99 -1.58
N ALA A 76 -0.30 21.36 -2.51
CA ALA A 76 0.15 20.11 -3.14
C ALA A 76 1.46 20.30 -3.90
N SER A 77 1.64 21.44 -4.58
CA SER A 77 2.90 21.77 -5.28
C SER A 77 4.12 21.88 -4.34
N LYS A 78 3.87 22.18 -3.06
CA LYS A 78 4.91 22.39 -2.04
C LYS A 78 5.20 21.13 -1.23
N TYR A 79 4.18 20.36 -0.88
CA TYR A 79 4.29 19.30 0.14
C TYR A 79 4.12 17.88 -0.40
N LEU A 80 3.29 17.66 -1.43
CA LEU A 80 2.87 16.31 -1.85
C LEU A 80 4.04 15.36 -2.15
N ASN A 81 5.05 15.84 -2.88
CA ASN A 81 6.21 15.00 -3.23
C ASN A 81 7.10 14.68 -2.02
N THR A 82 7.16 15.57 -1.03
CA THR A 82 7.89 15.33 0.21
C THR A 82 7.21 14.21 1.00
N ASP A 83 5.88 14.30 1.16
CA ASP A 83 5.09 13.30 1.88
C ASP A 83 5.14 11.94 1.16
N LEU A 84 5.05 11.95 -0.18
CA LEU A 84 5.19 10.75 -0.99
C LEU A 84 6.55 10.08 -0.83
N ASN A 85 7.64 10.85 -0.84
CA ASN A 85 8.97 10.30 -0.64
C ASN A 85 9.14 9.72 0.78
N ASN A 86 8.63 10.42 1.79
CA ASN A 86 8.67 9.95 3.18
C ASN A 86 7.86 8.66 3.37
N ALA A 87 6.66 8.61 2.78
CA ALA A 87 5.80 7.43 2.78
C ALA A 87 6.48 6.25 2.07
N PHE A 88 7.00 6.45 0.86
CA PHE A 88 7.74 5.42 0.13
C PHE A 88 8.88 4.85 0.97
N TRP A 89 9.71 5.73 1.54
CA TRP A 89 10.84 5.30 2.36
C TRP A 89 10.39 4.55 3.62
N THR A 90 9.31 4.99 4.26
CA THR A 90 8.73 4.35 5.46
C THR A 90 8.27 2.93 5.16
N GLN A 91 7.56 2.72 4.05
CA GLN A 91 7.04 1.40 3.67
C GLN A 91 8.16 0.45 3.25
N GLN A 92 9.05 0.86 2.33
CA GLN A 92 10.11 -0.01 1.82
C GLN A 92 11.11 -0.43 2.91
N LYS A 93 11.40 0.47 3.88
CA LYS A 93 12.41 0.20 4.91
C LYS A 93 12.07 -1.02 5.76
N TYR A 94 10.77 -1.31 5.90
CA TYR A 94 10.29 -2.52 6.55
C TYR A 94 10.11 -3.66 5.55
N PHE A 95 9.36 -3.44 4.47
CA PHE A 95 8.95 -4.53 3.58
C PHE A 95 10.09 -5.13 2.76
N THR A 96 11.05 -4.33 2.28
CA THR A 96 12.14 -4.82 1.44
C THR A 96 12.93 -5.95 2.12
N PRO A 97 13.47 -5.78 3.35
CA PRO A 97 14.18 -6.87 4.01
C PRO A 97 13.27 -7.98 4.53
N VAL A 98 12.07 -7.64 5.03
CA VAL A 98 11.19 -8.61 5.69
C VAL A 98 10.57 -9.58 4.68
N LEU A 99 10.08 -9.07 3.55
CA LEU A 99 9.49 -9.92 2.51
C LEU A 99 10.53 -10.79 1.81
N GLY A 100 11.75 -10.28 1.63
CA GLY A 100 12.85 -11.06 1.04
C GLY A 100 13.43 -12.15 1.96
N MET A 101 13.00 -12.21 3.23
CA MET A 101 13.39 -13.26 4.17
C MET A 101 12.43 -14.46 4.15
N LEU A 102 11.19 -14.27 3.66
CA LEU A 102 10.16 -15.31 3.54
C LEU A 102 10.45 -16.24 2.37
#